data_AF-A0A2W7MY00-F1
#
_entry.id   AF-A0A2W7MY00-F1
#
_cell.length_a   1.000
_cell.length_b   1.000
_cell.length_c   1.000
_cell.angle_alpha   90.00
_cell.angle_beta   90.00
_cell.angle_gamma   90.00
#
_symmetry.space_group_name_H-M   'P 1'
#
loop_
_entity.id
_entity.type
_entity.pdbx_description
1 polymer ?
#
loop_
_entity_poly.entity_id
_entity_poly.type
_entity_poly.pdbx_seq_one_letter_code
_entity_poly.pdbx_strand_id
1 'polypeptide(L)'
;MAERNPNGPRLVTARRVSALTGLAALAAAGVISSSEAQAEGESAADESLILAQSEGEGEASASAEGDGAASVGGEGEAEGGASADPDTAFLSGLAFMEGHIRAGLALYEQGDLQAAKTHMGHPIEEKYDAVAERLAETGFDTLKEQISALAAATEAEAEYAEIEQQYAAMRETLEAVREGFSPAQQVAGLIDLTRVAGEEYTVAVEGGQLSNLHEYQDSWGFLRVVETEAREMANSEDALVAEVGRSLLEQVEATGAAFGDLQGEGAFEMDPSIIYGAAARMDLASSQLARAEGESAASGESEEEGEASAEGEGEGEGESH
;
A
#
# COMPACT_ATOMS: atom_id res chain seq x y z
N MET A 1 -4.34 -0.54 -59.30
CA MET A 1 -3.01 0.09 -59.26
C MET A 1 -3.18 1.59 -59.40
N ALA A 2 -3.02 2.31 -58.28
CA ALA A 2 -2.77 3.75 -58.23
C ALA A 2 -2.06 4.00 -56.89
N GLU A 3 -0.73 4.13 -56.96
CA GLU A 3 0.15 4.35 -55.80
C GLU A 3 -0.10 5.74 -55.21
N ARG A 4 -0.29 5.81 -53.88
CA ARG A 4 -0.32 7.08 -53.14
C ARG A 4 1.09 7.41 -52.63
N ASN A 5 1.58 8.57 -53.04
CA ASN A 5 2.87 9.13 -52.62
C ASN A 5 2.84 9.52 -51.11
N PRO A 6 3.76 8.99 -50.28
CA PRO A 6 3.75 9.23 -48.83
C PRO A 6 4.39 10.54 -48.34
N ASN A 7 4.89 11.42 -49.22
CA ASN A 7 5.63 12.63 -48.81
C ASN A 7 5.00 13.97 -49.28
N GLY A 8 3.68 14.11 -49.16
CA GLY A 8 3.00 15.40 -49.36
C GLY A 8 2.96 16.25 -48.07
N PRO A 9 3.15 17.59 -48.14
CA PRO A 9 3.10 18.45 -46.96
C PRO A 9 1.70 18.44 -46.31
N ARG A 10 1.65 18.14 -45.00
CA ARG A 10 0.42 18.14 -44.21
C ARG A 10 -0.01 19.58 -43.89
N LEU A 11 -1.18 19.99 -44.38
CA LEU A 11 -1.84 21.24 -44.01
C LEU A 11 -2.37 21.13 -42.57
N VAL A 12 -1.71 21.81 -41.63
CA VAL A 12 -2.17 21.96 -40.24
C VAL A 12 -3.15 23.14 -40.20
N THR A 13 -4.41 22.85 -39.87
CA THR A 13 -5.43 23.90 -39.69
C THR A 13 -5.47 24.28 -38.22
N ALA A 14 -4.92 25.45 -37.88
CA ALA A 14 -4.98 26.00 -36.52
C ALA A 14 -6.41 26.43 -36.19
N ARG A 15 -7.05 25.78 -35.20
CA ARG A 15 -8.28 26.29 -34.58
C ARG A 15 -7.92 27.26 -33.47
N ARG A 16 -8.17 28.54 -33.71
CA ARG A 16 -8.30 29.57 -32.68
C ARG A 16 -9.72 29.49 -32.14
N VAL A 17 -9.90 29.35 -30.82
CA VAL A 17 -11.16 29.70 -30.16
C VAL A 17 -10.85 30.72 -29.08
N SER A 18 -11.55 31.84 -29.19
CA SER A 18 -11.37 33.06 -28.44
C SER A 18 -11.87 32.95 -27.00
N ALA A 19 -11.18 33.68 -26.12
CA ALA A 19 -11.61 34.04 -24.78
C ALA A 19 -12.95 34.80 -24.78
N LEU A 20 -13.74 34.57 -23.73
CA LEU A 20 -14.85 35.43 -23.35
C LEU A 20 -14.77 35.73 -21.85
N THR A 21 -14.43 36.97 -21.59
CA THR A 21 -14.47 37.69 -20.31
C THR A 21 -15.89 37.74 -19.74
N GLY A 22 -16.04 37.53 -18.43
CA GLY A 22 -17.25 37.78 -17.68
C GLY A 22 -16.93 38.23 -16.25
N LEU A 23 -16.78 39.54 -16.07
CA LEU A 23 -16.61 40.23 -14.79
C LEU A 23 -18.02 40.57 -14.25
N ALA A 24 -18.36 40.13 -13.02
CA ALA A 24 -19.54 40.63 -12.32
C ALA A 24 -19.23 40.78 -10.82
N ALA A 25 -18.95 42.03 -10.43
CA ALA A 25 -18.97 42.49 -9.05
C ALA A 25 -20.40 42.95 -8.71
N LEU A 26 -20.92 42.52 -7.56
CA LEU A 26 -21.99 43.25 -6.89
C LEU A 26 -21.79 43.18 -5.37
N ALA A 27 -21.48 44.33 -4.79
CA ALA A 27 -21.49 44.59 -3.37
C ALA A 27 -22.92 44.93 -2.92
N ALA A 28 -23.32 44.45 -1.74
CA ALA A 28 -24.38 45.08 -0.95
C ALA A 28 -24.11 44.82 0.55
N ALA A 29 -23.85 45.91 1.26
CA ALA A 29 -23.75 45.99 2.72
C ALA A 29 -25.14 45.99 3.37
N GLY A 30 -25.25 45.54 4.62
CA GLY A 30 -26.50 45.61 5.39
C GLY A 30 -26.44 45.13 6.84
N VAL A 31 -25.82 45.94 7.71
CA VAL A 31 -26.18 46.28 9.11
C VAL A 31 -26.73 45.21 10.09
N ILE A 32 -25.89 44.97 11.11
CA ILE A 32 -26.10 44.70 12.54
C ILE A 32 -27.54 44.77 13.10
N SER A 33 -27.93 43.75 13.88
CA SER A 33 -28.75 43.92 15.09
C SER A 33 -28.37 42.88 16.14
N SER A 34 -28.05 43.39 17.32
CA SER A 34 -27.79 42.68 18.57
C SER A 34 -29.10 42.44 19.33
N SER A 35 -29.24 41.28 19.99
CA SER A 35 -29.92 41.21 21.29
C SER A 35 -29.42 40.00 22.09
N GLU A 36 -29.03 40.28 23.32
CA GLU A 36 -28.76 39.32 24.39
C GLU A 36 -30.06 38.64 24.85
N ALA A 37 -29.97 37.40 25.33
CA ALA A 37 -30.02 37.09 26.77
C ALA A 37 -30.48 35.64 27.04
N GLN A 38 -29.65 34.93 27.82
CA GLN A 38 -29.98 34.04 28.95
C GLN A 38 -30.89 32.81 28.72
N ALA A 39 -30.76 31.69 29.42
CA ALA A 39 -29.75 31.05 30.26
C ALA A 39 -30.44 29.73 30.68
N GLU A 40 -29.85 28.57 30.40
CA GLU A 40 -30.13 27.29 31.07
C GLU A 40 -28.76 26.62 31.21
N GLY A 41 -28.30 26.12 32.35
CA GLY A 41 -28.97 25.28 33.32
C GLY A 41 -28.12 24.01 33.41
N GLU A 42 -27.33 23.87 34.49
CA GLU A 42 -26.34 22.81 34.73
C GLU A 42 -26.87 21.37 34.53
N SER A 43 -26.04 20.52 33.92
CA SER A 43 -25.78 19.17 34.43
C SER A 43 -24.42 18.68 33.94
N ALA A 44 -23.54 18.40 34.90
CA ALA A 44 -22.19 17.88 34.72
C ALA A 44 -22.19 16.38 34.36
N ALA A 45 -21.33 15.99 33.42
CA ALA A 45 -20.60 14.72 33.42
C ALA A 45 -19.47 14.78 32.38
N ASP A 46 -18.29 15.17 32.87
CA ASP A 46 -16.95 14.64 32.56
C ASP A 46 -16.69 14.03 31.17
N GLU A 47 -16.08 14.81 30.27
CA GLU A 47 -15.16 14.29 29.25
C GLU A 47 -13.84 15.08 29.32
N SER A 48 -12.79 14.38 29.73
CA SER A 48 -11.42 14.88 29.82
C SER A 48 -10.82 15.02 28.41
N LEU A 49 -11.02 16.19 27.78
CA LEU A 49 -10.28 16.60 26.59
C LEU A 49 -9.01 17.34 27.03
N ILE A 50 -7.87 16.64 27.02
CA ILE A 50 -6.55 17.26 27.22
C ILE A 50 -6.17 17.97 25.91
N LEU A 51 -6.32 19.29 25.90
CA LEU A 51 -5.75 20.19 24.88
C LEU A 51 -4.32 20.55 25.32
N ALA A 52 -3.32 19.94 24.69
CA ALA A 52 -1.93 20.36 24.87
C ALA A 52 -1.64 21.58 23.98
N GLN A 53 -1.26 22.67 24.64
CA GLN A 53 -0.85 23.95 24.07
C GLN A 53 0.52 23.82 23.37
N SER A 54 0.71 24.52 22.25
CA SER A 54 2.02 24.97 21.82
C SER A 54 1.97 26.49 21.58
N GLU A 55 2.55 27.24 22.51
CA GLU A 55 3.01 28.61 22.28
C GLU A 55 4.50 28.56 21.92
N GLY A 56 4.88 29.34 20.92
CA GLY A 56 6.27 29.48 20.49
C GLY A 56 6.43 30.46 19.34
N GLU A 57 6.12 31.74 19.58
CA GLU A 57 6.54 32.84 18.70
C GLU A 57 8.07 33.00 18.73
N GLY A 58 8.66 33.26 17.57
CA GLY A 58 10.08 33.61 17.46
C GLY A 58 10.50 33.95 16.04
N GLU A 59 10.21 35.18 15.60
CA GLU A 59 10.88 35.76 14.43
C GLU A 59 12.32 36.15 14.78
N ALA A 60 13.29 35.74 13.95
CA ALA A 60 14.52 36.49 13.71
C ALA A 60 15.14 36.09 12.36
N SER A 61 15.25 37.08 11.47
CA SER A 61 16.01 37.03 10.22
C SER A 61 17.52 36.99 10.46
N ALA A 62 18.26 36.17 9.70
CA ALA A 62 19.59 36.50 9.20
C ALA A 62 20.02 35.53 8.09
N SER A 63 20.55 36.10 7.02
CA SER A 63 21.12 35.43 5.85
C SER A 63 22.25 34.45 6.16
N ALA A 64 22.25 33.30 5.47
CA ALA A 64 23.45 32.56 5.11
C ALA A 64 23.18 31.76 3.82
N GLU A 65 24.02 31.99 2.80
CA GLU A 65 24.17 31.08 1.68
C GLU A 65 24.98 29.85 2.13
N GLY A 66 24.60 28.65 1.65
CA GLY A 66 25.40 27.44 1.83
C GLY A 66 24.56 26.17 1.79
N ASP A 67 24.77 25.41 0.71
CA ASP A 67 24.50 23.97 0.51
C ASP A 67 23.15 23.41 0.93
N GLY A 68 22.36 23.03 -0.08
CA GLY A 68 21.14 22.26 0.06
C GLY A 68 21.41 20.89 0.65
N ALA A 69 21.35 20.80 1.98
CA ALA A 69 21.02 19.58 2.67
C ALA A 69 19.53 19.34 2.44
N ALA A 70 19.21 18.31 1.66
CA ALA A 70 17.87 17.75 1.62
C ALA A 70 17.43 17.49 3.06
N SER A 71 16.41 18.23 3.48
CA SER A 71 15.68 17.92 4.69
C SER A 71 15.05 16.57 4.45
N VAL A 72 15.63 15.52 5.03
CA VAL A 72 14.97 14.23 5.21
C VAL A 72 13.81 14.53 6.16
N GLY A 73 12.66 14.85 5.56
CA GLY A 73 11.41 14.95 6.27
C GLY A 73 11.09 13.56 6.78
N GLY A 74 10.99 13.42 8.10
CA GLY A 74 10.26 12.30 8.68
C GLY A 74 8.81 12.51 8.29
N GLU A 75 8.39 11.78 7.27
CA GLU A 75 7.04 11.81 6.72
C GLU A 75 6.33 10.58 7.30
N GLY A 76 5.07 10.76 7.68
CA GLY A 76 4.45 9.97 8.75
C GLY A 76 4.23 8.52 8.37
N GLU A 77 4.85 7.62 9.12
CA GLU A 77 4.40 6.23 9.22
C GLU A 77 2.90 6.24 9.48
N ALA A 78 2.10 5.89 8.48
CA ALA A 78 0.77 5.37 8.71
C ALA A 78 0.94 4.03 9.44
N GLU A 79 1.20 4.06 10.75
CA GLU A 79 1.02 2.94 11.69
C GLU A 79 -0.49 2.64 11.86
N GLY A 80 -1.25 2.77 10.77
CA GLY A 80 -2.70 2.77 10.70
C GLY A 80 -3.27 1.37 10.57
N GLY A 81 -3.21 0.60 11.65
CA GLY A 81 -3.97 -0.65 11.73
C GLY A 81 -3.17 -1.88 11.35
N ALA A 82 -2.18 -2.19 12.17
CA ALA A 82 -1.63 -3.55 12.21
C ALA A 82 -2.79 -4.56 12.32
N SER A 83 -2.92 -5.45 11.34
CA SER A 83 -3.80 -6.61 11.43
C SER A 83 -3.57 -7.30 12.78
N ALA A 84 -4.65 -7.64 13.48
CA ALA A 84 -4.57 -8.41 14.72
C ALA A 84 -4.07 -9.85 14.49
N ASP A 85 -4.12 -10.31 13.23
CA ASP A 85 -3.57 -11.58 12.80
C ASP A 85 -2.09 -11.41 12.38
N PRO A 86 -1.15 -12.11 13.04
CA PRO A 86 0.29 -11.93 12.83
C PRO A 86 0.79 -12.45 11.47
N ASP A 87 0.08 -13.39 10.84
CA ASP A 87 0.43 -13.89 9.50
C ASP A 87 0.07 -12.85 8.44
N THR A 88 -1.11 -12.27 8.59
CA THR A 88 -1.59 -11.17 7.75
C THR A 88 -0.67 -9.97 7.87
N ALA A 89 -0.31 -9.56 9.09
CA ALA A 89 0.61 -8.44 9.32
C ALA A 89 2.00 -8.70 8.72
N PHE A 90 2.51 -9.93 8.84
CA PHE A 90 3.79 -10.32 8.24
C PHE A 90 3.73 -10.27 6.70
N LEU A 91 2.73 -10.89 6.09
CA LEU A 91 2.57 -10.91 4.63
C LEU A 91 2.33 -9.52 4.05
N SER A 92 1.52 -8.70 4.71
CA SER A 92 1.32 -7.28 4.39
C SER A 92 2.64 -6.51 4.48
N GLY A 93 3.45 -6.74 5.51
CA GLY A 93 4.78 -6.13 5.65
C GLY A 93 5.77 -6.51 4.55
N LEU A 94 5.78 -7.76 4.10
CA LEU A 94 6.58 -8.17 2.95
C LEU A 94 6.13 -7.45 1.66
N ALA A 95 4.82 -7.38 1.46
CA ALA A 95 4.22 -6.76 0.28
C ALA A 95 4.40 -5.23 0.28
N PHE A 96 4.39 -4.59 1.45
CA PHE A 96 4.72 -3.18 1.66
C PHE A 96 6.15 -2.87 1.20
N MET A 97 7.14 -3.63 1.68
CA MET A 97 8.54 -3.48 1.24
C MET A 97 8.69 -3.65 -0.27
N GLU A 98 8.02 -4.64 -0.86
CA GLU A 98 8.05 -4.85 -2.30
C GLU A 98 7.44 -3.67 -3.07
N GLY A 99 6.35 -3.09 -2.56
CA GLY A 99 5.63 -2.03 -3.24
C GLY A 99 6.40 -0.71 -3.31
N HIS A 100 7.14 -0.34 -2.26
CA HIS A 100 8.10 0.76 -2.33
C HIS A 100 9.16 0.53 -3.41
N ILE A 101 9.73 -0.68 -3.47
CA ILE A 101 10.74 -1.02 -4.48
C ILE A 101 10.15 -0.93 -5.89
N ARG A 102 8.88 -1.33 -6.09
CA ARG A 102 8.19 -1.16 -7.37
C ARG A 102 7.97 0.31 -7.73
N ALA A 103 7.59 1.17 -6.78
CA ALA A 103 7.50 2.61 -7.00
C ALA A 103 8.87 3.17 -7.41
N GLY A 104 9.92 2.81 -6.66
CA GLY A 104 11.30 3.20 -6.95
C GLY A 104 11.77 2.76 -8.34
N LEU A 105 11.51 1.52 -8.76
CA LEU A 105 11.86 1.02 -10.09
C LEU A 105 11.18 1.81 -11.20
N ALA A 106 9.88 2.11 -11.04
CA ALA A 106 9.11 2.84 -12.04
C ALA A 106 9.58 4.29 -12.17
N LEU A 107 9.97 4.93 -11.06
CA LEU A 107 10.56 6.27 -11.05
C LEU A 107 11.97 6.29 -11.65
N TYR A 108 12.77 5.26 -11.34
CA TYR A 108 14.11 5.10 -11.91
C TYR A 108 14.05 5.00 -13.43
N GLU A 109 13.13 4.19 -13.97
CA GLU A 109 12.92 4.05 -15.40
C GLU A 109 12.46 5.37 -16.06
N GLN A 110 11.68 6.18 -15.34
CA GLN A 110 11.27 7.52 -15.80
C GLN A 110 12.36 8.60 -15.65
N GLY A 111 13.48 8.27 -15.03
CA GLY A 111 14.61 9.17 -14.79
C GLY A 111 14.46 10.07 -13.57
N ASP A 112 13.45 9.85 -12.72
CA ASP A 112 13.31 10.53 -11.43
C ASP A 112 14.14 9.81 -10.37
N LEU A 113 15.45 9.93 -10.48
CA LEU A 113 16.41 9.19 -9.66
C LEU A 113 16.34 9.59 -8.19
N GLN A 114 15.96 10.82 -7.88
CA GLN A 114 15.88 11.28 -6.50
C GLN A 114 14.71 10.63 -5.77
N ALA A 115 13.52 10.62 -6.38
CA ALA A 115 12.37 9.93 -5.81
C ALA A 115 12.62 8.41 -5.77
N ALA A 116 13.25 7.85 -6.81
CA ALA A 116 13.60 6.43 -6.83
C ALA A 116 14.49 6.01 -5.64
N LYS A 117 15.50 6.83 -5.30
CA LYS A 117 16.38 6.59 -4.14
C LYS A 117 15.62 6.60 -2.82
N THR A 118 14.75 7.59 -2.63
CA THR A 118 13.87 7.69 -1.45
C THR A 118 13.06 6.41 -1.27
N HIS A 119 12.30 6.01 -2.30
CA HIS A 119 11.48 4.80 -2.27
C HIS A 119 12.28 3.51 -2.07
N MET A 120 13.49 3.41 -2.61
CA MET A 120 14.33 2.23 -2.40
C MET A 120 14.88 2.12 -0.97
N GLY A 121 14.90 3.22 -0.22
CA GLY A 121 15.31 3.26 1.19
C GLY A 121 14.21 2.87 2.18
N HIS A 122 12.96 3.27 1.91
CA HIS A 122 11.80 3.07 2.79
C HIS A 122 11.66 1.64 3.36
N PRO A 123 11.84 0.54 2.58
CA PRO A 123 11.71 -0.81 3.11
C PRO A 123 12.54 -1.10 4.38
N ILE A 124 13.80 -0.64 4.41
CA ILE A 124 14.70 -0.85 5.55
C ILE A 124 14.37 0.09 6.70
N GLU A 125 14.04 1.34 6.38
CA GLU A 125 13.81 2.40 7.37
C GLU A 125 12.47 2.22 8.11
N GLU A 126 11.46 1.69 7.44
CA GLU A 126 10.07 1.70 7.92
C GLU A 126 9.53 0.32 8.28
N LYS A 127 9.92 -0.75 7.55
CA LYS A 127 9.21 -2.04 7.66
C LYS A 127 10.05 -3.25 8.01
N TYR A 128 11.32 -3.29 7.62
CA TYR A 128 12.12 -4.51 7.73
C TYR A 128 12.20 -5.06 9.16
N ASP A 129 12.38 -4.18 10.15
CA ASP A 129 12.55 -4.60 11.54
C ASP A 129 11.31 -5.32 12.09
N ALA A 130 10.10 -4.99 11.60
CA ALA A 130 8.85 -5.64 12.00
C ALA A 130 8.72 -7.09 11.48
N VAL A 131 9.43 -7.45 10.41
CA VAL A 131 9.40 -8.78 9.80
C VAL A 131 10.68 -9.59 10.02
N ALA A 132 11.74 -8.96 10.54
CA ALA A 132 13.08 -9.51 10.62
C ALA A 132 13.18 -10.81 11.42
N GLU A 133 12.53 -10.87 12.60
CA GLU A 133 12.56 -12.06 13.46
C GLU A 133 11.98 -13.28 12.74
N ARG A 134 10.80 -13.12 12.13
CA ARG A 134 10.12 -14.21 11.44
C ARG A 134 10.83 -14.63 10.16
N LEU A 135 11.43 -13.70 9.41
CA LEU A 135 12.30 -14.03 8.27
C LEU A 135 13.50 -14.89 8.71
N ALA A 136 14.12 -14.57 9.85
CA ALA A 136 15.22 -15.37 10.38
C ALA A 136 14.77 -16.77 10.82
N GLU A 137 13.62 -16.89 11.49
CA GLU A 137 13.06 -18.18 11.89
C GLU A 137 12.70 -19.08 10.70
N THR A 138 12.29 -18.47 9.58
CA THR A 138 11.91 -19.18 8.35
C THR A 138 13.07 -19.38 7.37
N GLY A 139 14.27 -18.87 7.68
CA GLY A 139 15.48 -19.06 6.86
C GLY A 139 15.61 -18.11 5.66
N PHE A 140 14.93 -16.96 5.70
CA PHE A 140 14.89 -15.94 4.66
C PHE A 140 15.51 -14.60 5.09
N ASP A 141 16.40 -14.62 6.09
CA ASP A 141 17.13 -13.45 6.59
C ASP A 141 18.01 -12.75 5.54
N THR A 142 18.39 -13.47 4.48
CA THR A 142 19.09 -12.91 3.31
C THR A 142 18.32 -11.79 2.60
N LEU A 143 17.01 -11.67 2.83
CA LEU A 143 16.19 -10.60 2.24
C LEU A 143 16.69 -9.19 2.63
N LYS A 144 17.23 -9.00 3.84
CA LYS A 144 17.81 -7.71 4.25
C LYS A 144 18.92 -7.28 3.32
N GLU A 145 19.81 -8.21 2.99
CA GLU A 145 20.99 -7.96 2.16
C GLU A 145 20.57 -7.68 0.72
N GLN A 146 19.54 -8.36 0.21
CA GLN A 146 18.97 -8.12 -1.13
C GLN A 146 18.36 -6.71 -1.23
N ILE A 147 17.53 -6.32 -0.27
CA ILE A 147 16.93 -4.97 -0.23
C ILE A 147 18.03 -3.90 -0.09
N SER A 148 19.00 -4.12 0.80
CA SER A 148 20.10 -3.17 1.00
C SER A 148 20.99 -3.03 -0.24
N ALA A 149 21.20 -4.12 -0.98
CA ALA A 149 21.94 -4.10 -2.24
C ALA A 149 21.19 -3.33 -3.34
N LEU A 150 19.87 -3.51 -3.43
CA LEU A 150 19.00 -2.75 -4.34
C LEU A 150 19.05 -1.24 -4.07
N ALA A 151 18.92 -0.85 -2.80
CA ALA A 151 19.05 0.54 -2.38
C ALA A 151 20.43 1.11 -2.73
N ALA A 152 21.50 0.37 -2.43
CA ALA A 152 22.87 0.79 -2.74
C ALA A 152 23.14 0.92 -4.25
N ALA A 153 22.60 0.01 -5.07
CA ALA A 153 22.71 0.07 -6.53
C ALA A 153 21.95 1.28 -7.10
N THR A 154 20.78 1.59 -6.53
CA THR A 154 19.99 2.78 -6.88
C THR A 154 20.72 4.07 -6.50
N GLU A 155 21.32 4.12 -5.30
CA GLU A 155 22.14 5.25 -4.84
C GLU A 155 23.36 5.50 -5.73
N ALA A 156 23.99 4.41 -6.18
CA ALA A 156 25.12 4.44 -7.10
C ALA A 156 24.73 4.75 -8.55
N GLU A 157 23.44 4.93 -8.82
CA GLU A 157 22.88 5.14 -10.16
C GLU A 157 23.34 4.07 -11.17
N ALA A 158 23.29 2.80 -10.74
CA ALA A 158 23.63 1.66 -11.59
C ALA A 158 22.74 1.59 -12.85
N GLU A 159 23.17 0.83 -13.86
CA GLU A 159 22.34 0.61 -15.05
C GLU A 159 21.01 -0.05 -14.65
N TYR A 160 19.89 0.41 -15.21
CA TYR A 160 18.55 -0.08 -14.83
C TYR A 160 18.42 -1.61 -14.93
N ALA A 161 19.05 -2.24 -15.92
CA ALA A 161 19.05 -3.69 -16.09
C ALA A 161 19.72 -4.43 -14.91
N GLU A 162 20.68 -3.81 -14.24
CA GLU A 162 21.30 -4.37 -13.03
C GLU A 162 20.34 -4.28 -11.83
N ILE A 163 19.66 -3.15 -11.66
CA ILE A 163 18.66 -2.95 -10.60
C ILE A 163 17.47 -3.91 -10.81
N GLU A 164 16.97 -4.03 -12.05
CA GLU A 164 15.90 -4.95 -12.42
C GLU A 164 16.28 -6.41 -12.12
N GLN A 165 17.52 -6.82 -12.40
CA GLN A 165 18.01 -8.15 -12.08
C GLN A 165 18.04 -8.41 -10.57
N GLN A 166 18.49 -7.44 -9.77
CA GLN A 166 18.50 -7.57 -8.32
C GLN A 166 17.07 -7.64 -7.76
N TYR A 167 16.15 -6.87 -8.34
CA TYR A 167 14.74 -6.91 -7.96
C TYR A 167 14.12 -8.27 -8.27
N ALA A 168 14.40 -8.84 -9.44
CA ALA A 168 13.94 -10.19 -9.78
C ALA A 168 14.41 -11.25 -8.76
N ALA A 169 15.68 -11.19 -8.35
CA ALA A 169 16.21 -12.10 -7.34
C ALA A 169 15.60 -11.89 -5.95
N MET A 170 15.33 -10.64 -5.56
CA MET A 170 14.62 -10.34 -4.32
C MET A 170 13.18 -10.87 -4.35
N ARG A 171 12.48 -10.69 -5.47
CA ARG A 171 11.11 -11.16 -5.67
C ARG A 171 11.03 -12.68 -5.59
N GLU A 172 11.98 -13.41 -6.16
CA GLU A 172 12.07 -14.87 -6.00
C GLU A 172 12.15 -15.30 -4.52
N THR A 173 12.89 -14.55 -3.69
CA THR A 173 12.92 -14.78 -2.24
C THR A 173 11.55 -14.52 -1.61
N LEU A 174 10.89 -13.42 -1.97
CA LEU A 174 9.55 -13.09 -1.45
C LEU A 174 8.52 -14.17 -1.81
N GLU A 175 8.55 -14.68 -3.04
CA GLU A 175 7.69 -15.80 -3.45
C GLU A 175 7.95 -17.05 -2.63
N ALA A 176 9.22 -17.41 -2.43
CA ALA A 176 9.58 -18.56 -1.61
C ALA A 176 9.11 -18.41 -0.15
N VAL A 177 9.07 -17.18 0.39
CA VAL A 177 8.46 -16.92 1.71
C VAL A 177 6.94 -17.12 1.67
N ARG A 178 6.25 -16.61 0.64
CA ARG A 178 4.79 -16.70 0.46
C ARG A 178 4.31 -18.14 0.31
N GLU A 179 5.09 -19.02 -0.31
CA GLU A 179 4.79 -20.46 -0.42
C GLU A 179 4.57 -21.15 0.94
N GLY A 180 5.09 -20.57 2.03
CA GLY A 180 4.86 -21.05 3.40
C GLY A 180 3.48 -20.74 3.97
N PHE A 181 2.63 -20.01 3.23
CA PHE A 181 1.31 -19.54 3.68
C PHE A 181 0.20 -20.04 2.76
N SER A 182 -0.99 -20.23 3.33
CA SER A 182 -2.17 -20.63 2.56
C SER A 182 -2.63 -19.51 1.62
N PRO A 183 -3.33 -19.84 0.52
CA PRO A 183 -3.95 -18.85 -0.33
C PRO A 183 -4.85 -17.85 0.42
N ALA A 184 -5.62 -18.29 1.43
CA ALA A 184 -6.42 -17.34 2.22
C ALA A 184 -5.55 -16.36 3.03
N GLN A 185 -4.44 -16.82 3.62
CA GLN A 185 -3.50 -15.95 4.34
C GLN A 185 -2.83 -14.95 3.40
N GLN A 186 -2.38 -15.39 2.23
CA GLN A 186 -1.82 -14.51 1.20
C GLN A 186 -2.82 -13.44 0.78
N VAL A 187 -4.07 -13.83 0.50
CA VAL A 187 -5.15 -12.89 0.16
C VAL A 187 -5.42 -11.90 1.30
N ALA A 188 -5.42 -12.35 2.56
CA ALA A 188 -5.60 -11.47 3.70
C ALA A 188 -4.50 -10.39 3.77
N GLY A 189 -3.23 -10.77 3.56
CA GLY A 189 -2.11 -9.83 3.50
C GLY A 189 -2.24 -8.81 2.37
N LEU A 190 -2.73 -9.20 1.19
CA LEU A 190 -2.97 -8.28 0.07
C LEU A 190 -4.12 -7.30 0.34
N ILE A 191 -5.18 -7.76 1.00
CA ILE A 191 -6.30 -6.88 1.40
C ILE A 191 -5.79 -5.86 2.41
N ASP A 192 -4.97 -6.29 3.37
CA ASP A 192 -4.34 -5.41 4.36
C ASP A 192 -3.44 -4.36 3.68
N LEU A 193 -2.56 -4.77 2.77
CA LEU A 193 -1.76 -3.85 1.96
C LEU A 193 -2.62 -2.87 1.16
N THR A 194 -3.78 -3.30 0.65
CA THR A 194 -4.71 -2.41 -0.06
C THR A 194 -5.31 -1.35 0.87
N ARG A 195 -5.49 -1.65 2.17
CA ARG A 195 -5.92 -0.65 3.17
C ARG A 195 -4.80 0.35 3.44
N VAL A 196 -3.57 -0.14 3.63
CA VAL A 196 -2.38 0.72 3.78
C VAL A 196 -2.21 1.64 2.56
N ALA A 197 -2.40 1.13 1.34
CA ALA A 197 -2.40 1.97 0.14
C ALA A 197 -3.47 3.08 0.19
N GLY A 198 -4.64 2.82 0.80
CA GLY A 198 -5.65 3.85 1.02
C GLY A 198 -5.24 4.89 2.07
N GLU A 199 -4.43 4.50 3.05
CA GLU A 199 -3.86 5.38 4.08
C GLU A 199 -2.82 6.32 3.49
N GLU A 200 -1.84 5.79 2.74
CA GLU A 200 -0.85 6.64 2.06
C GLU A 200 -1.54 7.58 1.07
N TYR A 201 -2.53 7.08 0.34
CA TYR A 201 -3.29 7.95 -0.55
C TYR A 201 -4.07 9.05 0.20
N THR A 202 -4.56 8.76 1.41
CA THR A 202 -5.22 9.78 2.25
C THR A 202 -4.25 10.88 2.66
N VAL A 203 -3.01 10.54 3.00
CA VAL A 203 -1.94 11.52 3.27
C VAL A 203 -1.59 12.28 1.99
N ALA A 204 -1.55 11.58 0.87
CA ALA A 204 -1.20 12.13 -0.43
C ALA A 204 -2.15 13.22 -0.92
N VAL A 205 -3.46 13.08 -0.71
CA VAL A 205 -4.48 13.98 -1.25
C VAL A 205 -5.14 14.91 -0.24
N GLU A 206 -4.39 15.32 0.80
CA GLU A 206 -4.91 16.14 1.89
C GLU A 206 -5.57 17.44 1.39
N GLY A 207 -6.77 17.73 1.89
CA GLY A 207 -7.51 18.94 1.51
C GLY A 207 -8.04 18.94 0.07
N GLY A 208 -8.08 17.79 -0.60
CA GLY A 208 -8.52 17.66 -1.99
C GLY A 208 -7.48 18.19 -2.99
N GLN A 209 -6.21 18.17 -2.59
CA GLN A 209 -5.06 18.51 -3.41
C GLN A 209 -4.02 17.41 -3.24
N LEU A 210 -3.25 17.12 -4.29
CA LEU A 210 -2.06 16.29 -4.15
C LEU A 210 -1.00 17.06 -3.35
N SER A 211 -0.96 16.86 -2.04
CA SER A 211 -0.08 17.53 -1.07
C SER A 211 1.21 16.75 -0.84
N ASN A 212 1.16 15.42 -0.96
CA ASN A 212 2.33 14.56 -0.82
C ASN A 212 2.45 13.60 -2.02
N LEU A 213 3.45 13.86 -2.87
CA LEU A 213 3.69 13.05 -4.06
C LEU A 213 4.33 11.70 -3.71
N HIS A 214 5.13 11.61 -2.63
CA HIS A 214 5.77 10.35 -2.24
C HIS A 214 4.72 9.34 -1.78
N GLU A 215 3.78 9.75 -0.92
CA GLU A 215 2.71 8.87 -0.45
C GLU A 215 1.74 8.44 -1.56
N TYR A 216 1.56 9.30 -2.57
CA TYR A 216 0.85 8.93 -3.79
C TYR A 216 1.57 7.82 -4.57
N GLN A 217 2.90 7.91 -4.67
CA GLN A 217 3.74 6.93 -5.35
C GLN A 217 3.82 5.61 -4.57
N ASP A 218 3.83 5.66 -3.24
CA ASP A 218 3.79 4.48 -2.37
C ASP A 218 2.47 3.73 -2.50
N SER A 219 1.35 4.46 -2.37
CA SER A 219 0.02 3.90 -2.64
C SER A 219 -0.07 3.23 -4.02
N TRP A 220 0.49 3.87 -5.05
CA TRP A 220 0.56 3.30 -6.39
C TRP A 220 1.39 2.01 -6.43
N GLY A 221 2.57 2.01 -5.80
CA GLY A 221 3.48 0.86 -5.74
C GLY A 221 2.86 -0.34 -5.04
N PHE A 222 2.17 -0.10 -3.92
CA PHE A 222 1.45 -1.12 -3.15
C PHE A 222 0.38 -1.80 -4.01
N LEU A 223 -0.42 -1.02 -4.73
CA LEU A 223 -1.45 -1.57 -5.63
C LEU A 223 -0.86 -2.36 -6.82
N ARG A 224 0.38 -2.07 -7.25
CA ARG A 224 1.07 -2.88 -8.27
C ARG A 224 1.55 -4.24 -7.74
N VAL A 225 1.85 -4.33 -6.44
CA VAL A 225 2.07 -5.64 -5.78
C VAL A 225 0.77 -6.42 -5.81
N VAL A 226 -0.33 -5.84 -5.31
CA VAL A 226 -1.64 -6.50 -5.28
C VAL A 226 -2.07 -6.96 -6.69
N GLU A 227 -1.86 -6.13 -7.71
CA GLU A 227 -2.15 -6.51 -9.11
C GLU A 227 -1.35 -7.74 -9.56
N THR A 228 -0.06 -7.81 -9.21
CA THR A 228 0.80 -8.92 -9.59
C THR A 228 0.33 -10.20 -8.93
N GLU A 229 0.23 -10.20 -7.61
CA GLU A 229 -0.10 -11.39 -6.83
C GLU A 229 -1.51 -11.89 -7.19
N ALA A 230 -2.47 -10.99 -7.36
CA ALA A 230 -3.82 -11.34 -7.81
C ALA A 230 -3.82 -11.98 -9.21
N ARG A 231 -2.91 -11.56 -10.10
CA ARG A 231 -2.74 -12.16 -11.43
C ARG A 231 -2.17 -13.57 -11.35
N GLU A 232 -1.25 -13.83 -10.43
CA GLU A 232 -0.72 -15.17 -10.21
C GLU A 232 -1.81 -16.08 -9.64
N MET A 233 -2.53 -15.63 -8.62
CA MET A 233 -3.70 -16.34 -8.06
C MET A 233 -4.76 -16.62 -9.12
N ALA A 234 -5.07 -15.65 -9.99
CA ALA A 234 -6.04 -15.81 -11.09
C ALA A 234 -5.67 -16.91 -12.09
N ASN A 235 -4.39 -17.30 -12.17
CA ASN A 235 -3.89 -18.38 -13.01
C ASN A 235 -3.69 -19.71 -12.24
N SER A 236 -4.10 -19.77 -10.97
CA SER A 236 -4.02 -20.99 -10.15
C SER A 236 -4.85 -22.13 -10.75
N GLU A 237 -4.38 -23.37 -10.55
CA GLU A 237 -5.13 -24.57 -10.89
C GLU A 237 -6.31 -24.81 -9.92
N ASP A 238 -6.26 -24.23 -8.71
CA ASP A 238 -7.38 -24.23 -7.79
C ASP A 238 -8.44 -23.22 -8.23
N ALA A 239 -9.64 -23.71 -8.49
CA ALA A 239 -10.74 -22.90 -9.04
C ALA A 239 -11.21 -21.79 -8.08
N LEU A 240 -11.17 -22.01 -6.76
CA LEU A 240 -11.55 -20.99 -5.78
C LEU A 240 -10.47 -19.91 -5.69
N VAL A 241 -9.20 -20.29 -5.65
CA VAL A 241 -8.08 -19.34 -5.67
C VAL A 241 -8.11 -18.50 -6.95
N ALA A 242 -8.34 -19.14 -8.11
CA ALA A 242 -8.44 -18.45 -9.38
C ALA A 242 -9.63 -17.48 -9.46
N GLU A 243 -10.77 -17.79 -8.84
CA GLU A 243 -11.92 -16.89 -8.74
C GLU A 243 -11.63 -15.68 -7.85
N VAL A 244 -11.01 -15.91 -6.69
CA VAL A 244 -10.61 -14.84 -5.78
C VAL A 244 -9.56 -13.93 -6.43
N GLY A 245 -8.54 -14.48 -7.07
CA GLY A 245 -7.53 -13.71 -7.80
C GLY A 245 -8.14 -12.81 -8.88
N ARG A 246 -9.10 -13.34 -9.66
CA ARG A 246 -9.85 -12.53 -10.65
C ARG A 246 -10.68 -11.41 -10.00
N SER A 247 -11.28 -11.69 -8.84
CA SER A 247 -12.04 -10.69 -8.08
C SER A 247 -11.13 -9.58 -7.54
N LEU A 248 -9.95 -9.92 -7.01
CA LEU A 248 -8.94 -8.96 -6.57
C LEU A 248 -8.46 -8.09 -7.72
N LEU A 249 -8.16 -8.68 -8.88
CA LEU A 249 -7.77 -7.93 -10.08
C LEU A 249 -8.82 -6.90 -10.50
N GLU A 250 -10.11 -7.26 -10.50
CA GLU A 250 -11.20 -6.33 -10.80
C GLU A 250 -11.20 -5.15 -9.81
N GLN A 251 -10.94 -5.42 -8.52
CA GLN A 251 -10.91 -4.38 -7.50
C GLN A 251 -9.68 -3.46 -7.62
N VAL A 252 -8.50 -3.99 -7.97
CA VAL A 252 -7.31 -3.18 -8.25
C VAL A 252 -7.49 -2.36 -9.53
N GLU A 253 -8.12 -2.91 -10.57
CA GLU A 253 -8.41 -2.13 -11.78
C GLU A 253 -9.31 -0.93 -11.48
N ALA A 254 -10.31 -1.13 -10.60
CA ALA A 254 -11.21 -0.06 -10.18
C ALA A 254 -10.50 1.08 -9.41
N THR A 255 -9.36 0.81 -8.74
CA THR A 255 -8.59 1.87 -8.06
C THR A 255 -7.86 2.78 -9.04
N GLY A 256 -7.75 2.41 -10.32
CA GLY A 256 -7.10 3.24 -11.35
C GLY A 256 -7.71 4.63 -11.50
N ALA A 257 -8.98 4.84 -11.12
CA ALA A 257 -9.61 6.16 -11.11
C ALA A 257 -8.94 7.14 -10.11
N ALA A 258 -8.27 6.63 -9.07
CA ALA A 258 -7.55 7.44 -8.10
C ALA A 258 -6.17 7.91 -8.58
N PHE A 259 -5.67 7.41 -9.72
CA PHE A 259 -4.30 7.68 -10.17
C PHE A 259 -4.28 8.37 -11.54
N GLY A 260 -3.49 9.44 -11.62
CA GLY A 260 -2.97 9.99 -12.86
C GLY A 260 -1.72 9.23 -13.31
N ASP A 261 -0.71 9.94 -13.80
CA ASP A 261 0.63 9.35 -13.95
C ASP A 261 1.39 9.30 -12.61
N LEU A 262 2.63 8.80 -12.64
CA LEU A 262 3.44 8.59 -11.43
C LEU A 262 3.96 9.92 -10.82
N GLN A 263 3.81 11.03 -11.54
CA GLN A 263 4.12 12.38 -11.08
C GLN A 263 2.85 13.10 -10.59
N GLY A 264 1.72 12.38 -10.54
CA GLY A 264 0.44 12.96 -10.15
C GLY A 264 -0.12 13.94 -11.18
N GLU A 265 0.30 13.85 -12.44
CA GLU A 265 -0.28 14.62 -13.53
C GLU A 265 -1.45 13.86 -14.19
N GLY A 266 -2.33 14.60 -14.87
CA GLY A 266 -3.50 14.04 -15.53
C GLY A 266 -4.80 14.24 -14.74
N ALA A 267 -5.85 13.56 -15.18
CA ALA A 267 -7.17 13.64 -14.54
C ALA A 267 -7.43 12.37 -13.73
N PHE A 268 -7.62 12.53 -12.42
CA PHE A 268 -7.90 11.46 -11.49
C PHE A 268 -8.74 11.99 -10.31
N GLU A 269 -9.30 11.07 -9.55
CA GLU A 269 -10.17 11.35 -8.41
C GLU A 269 -9.36 11.31 -7.12
N MET A 270 -9.19 12.46 -6.48
CA MET A 270 -8.55 12.61 -5.17
C MET A 270 -9.50 12.16 -4.05
N ASP A 271 -9.95 10.91 -4.10
CA ASP A 271 -10.89 10.30 -3.17
C ASP A 271 -10.33 8.95 -2.65
N PRO A 272 -9.76 8.92 -1.43
CA PRO A 272 -9.23 7.70 -0.84
C PRO A 272 -10.27 6.58 -0.68
N SER A 273 -11.57 6.92 -0.64
CA SER A 273 -12.65 5.94 -0.51
C SER A 273 -12.72 4.96 -1.69
N ILE A 274 -12.15 5.31 -2.84
CA ILE A 274 -12.00 4.42 -3.99
C ILE A 274 -11.15 3.19 -3.60
N ILE A 275 -10.02 3.42 -2.93
CA ILE A 275 -9.08 2.37 -2.53
C ILE A 275 -9.62 1.58 -1.34
N TYR A 276 -10.12 2.26 -0.30
CA TYR A 276 -10.76 1.57 0.83
C TYR A 276 -11.97 0.74 0.40
N GLY A 277 -12.76 1.25 -0.55
CA GLY A 277 -13.88 0.52 -1.12
C GLY A 277 -13.44 -0.74 -1.87
N ALA A 278 -12.30 -0.69 -2.58
CA ALA A 278 -11.71 -1.86 -3.22
C ALA A 278 -11.30 -2.91 -2.19
N ALA A 279 -10.57 -2.53 -1.13
CA ALA A 279 -10.18 -3.42 -0.04
C ALA A 279 -11.40 -4.13 0.60
N ALA A 280 -12.48 -3.38 0.89
CA ALA A 280 -13.69 -3.95 1.44
C ALA A 280 -14.38 -4.97 0.51
N ARG A 281 -14.33 -4.76 -0.81
CA ARG A 281 -14.90 -5.70 -1.79
C ARG A 281 -14.02 -6.93 -1.98
N MET A 282 -12.69 -6.78 -1.90
CA MET A 282 -11.76 -7.92 -1.88
C MET A 282 -12.01 -8.83 -0.67
N ASP A 283 -12.19 -8.24 0.51
CA ASP A 283 -12.51 -8.97 1.75
C ASP A 283 -13.82 -9.77 1.64
N LEU A 284 -14.85 -9.18 1.04
CA LEU A 284 -16.11 -9.88 0.78
C LEU A 284 -15.90 -11.08 -0.18
N ALA A 285 -15.12 -10.88 -1.24
CA ALA A 285 -14.85 -11.89 -2.26
C ALA A 285 -14.01 -13.06 -1.72
N SER A 286 -13.06 -12.80 -0.81
CA SER A 286 -12.19 -13.82 -0.22
C SER A 286 -12.88 -14.68 0.85
N SER A 287 -14.03 -14.24 1.37
CA SER A 287 -14.68 -14.87 2.51
C SER A 287 -15.10 -16.34 2.30
N GLN A 288 -15.26 -16.80 1.05
CA GLN A 288 -15.52 -18.22 0.76
C GLN A 288 -14.24 -19.06 0.82
N LEU A 289 -13.11 -18.51 0.36
CA LEU A 289 -11.81 -19.17 0.42
C LEU A 289 -11.37 -19.40 1.88
N ALA A 290 -11.49 -18.37 2.73
CA ALA A 290 -11.17 -18.48 4.15
C ALA A 290 -12.02 -19.54 4.89
N ARG A 291 -13.29 -19.69 4.52
CA ARG A 291 -14.17 -20.73 5.11
C ARG A 291 -13.77 -22.13 4.65
N ALA A 292 -13.51 -22.31 3.36
CA ALA A 292 -13.12 -23.60 2.80
C ALA A 292 -11.84 -24.15 3.44
N GLU A 293 -10.84 -23.29 3.66
CA GLU A 293 -9.58 -23.69 4.31
C GLU A 293 -9.76 -23.96 5.81
N GLY A 294 -10.55 -23.15 6.52
CA GLY A 294 -10.85 -23.36 7.93
C GLY A 294 -11.60 -24.68 8.21
N GLU A 295 -12.52 -25.08 7.32
CA GLU A 295 -13.20 -26.38 7.40
C GLU A 295 -12.26 -27.56 7.10
N SER A 296 -11.33 -27.39 6.15
CA SER A 296 -10.30 -28.39 5.84
C SER A 296 -9.38 -28.64 7.04
N ALA A 297 -8.90 -27.58 7.70
CA ALA A 297 -8.05 -27.70 8.89
C ALA A 297 -8.75 -28.44 10.04
N ALA A 298 -10.01 -28.09 10.33
CA ALA A 298 -10.80 -28.74 11.39
C ALA A 298 -11.10 -30.23 11.11
N SER A 299 -11.22 -30.62 9.83
CA SER A 299 -11.45 -32.01 9.45
C SER A 299 -10.21 -32.90 9.61
N GLY A 300 -9.02 -32.35 9.33
CA GLY A 300 -7.74 -33.07 9.50
C GLY A 300 -7.39 -33.36 10.95
N GLU A 301 -7.67 -32.43 11.86
CA GLU A 301 -7.45 -32.63 13.31
C GLU A 301 -8.35 -33.74 13.89
N SER A 302 -9.54 -33.96 13.29
CA SER A 302 -10.47 -35.01 13.76
C SER A 302 -10.10 -36.44 13.34
N GLU A 303 -9.26 -36.60 12.30
CA GLU A 303 -8.78 -37.91 11.86
C GLU A 303 -7.53 -38.37 12.65
N GLU A 304 -6.70 -37.44 13.12
CA GLU A 304 -5.49 -37.76 13.89
C GLU A 304 -5.79 -38.20 15.33
N GLU A 305 -6.89 -37.72 15.94
CA GLU A 305 -7.36 -38.22 17.25
C GLU A 305 -8.01 -39.62 17.18
N GLY A 306 -8.35 -40.10 15.97
CA GLY A 306 -9.00 -41.40 15.76
C GLY A 306 -8.05 -42.61 15.74
N GLU A 307 -6.76 -42.43 15.43
CA GLU A 307 -5.79 -43.53 15.35
C GLU A 307 -5.05 -43.82 16.67
N ALA A 308 -5.10 -42.92 17.66
CA ALA A 308 -4.37 -43.10 18.93
C ALA A 308 -5.06 -44.04 19.96
N SER A 309 -6.24 -44.60 19.67
CA SER A 309 -7.03 -45.37 20.64
C SER A 309 -7.03 -46.89 20.45
N ALA A 310 -6.19 -47.45 19.58
CA ALA A 310 -6.27 -48.86 19.19
C ALA A 310 -5.06 -49.73 19.58
N GLU A 311 -4.25 -49.40 20.59
CA GLU A 311 -3.25 -50.35 21.14
C GLU A 311 -3.13 -50.23 22.66
N GLY A 312 -3.83 -51.09 23.39
CA GLY A 312 -3.73 -51.09 24.86
C GLY A 312 -4.64 -52.07 25.60
N GLU A 313 -4.91 -53.26 25.07
CA GLU A 313 -5.53 -54.33 25.86
C GLU A 313 -4.56 -55.50 26.07
N GLY A 314 -4.26 -55.76 27.34
CA GLY A 314 -3.95 -57.10 27.84
C GLY A 314 -2.47 -57.38 28.12
N GLU A 315 -2.07 -57.29 29.39
CA GLU A 315 -1.63 -58.47 30.15
C GLU A 315 -1.16 -58.03 31.56
N GLY A 316 -1.90 -58.45 32.58
CA GLY A 316 -1.60 -58.22 33.98
C GLY A 316 -1.99 -59.42 34.83
N GLU A 317 -1.05 -60.34 35.03
CA GLU A 317 -0.97 -61.31 36.12
C GLU A 317 0.55 -61.54 36.34
N GLY A 318 1.22 -61.33 37.47
CA GLY A 318 0.82 -61.20 38.85
C GLY A 318 1.17 -62.47 39.65
N GLU A 319 2.44 -62.70 40.04
CA GLU A 319 2.73 -63.49 41.27
C GLU A 319 4.20 -63.43 41.77
N SER A 320 4.35 -62.86 42.97
CA SER A 320 5.23 -63.19 44.11
C SER A 320 6.70 -63.62 43.91
N HIS A 321 7.65 -62.85 44.48
CA HIS A 321 8.36 -63.15 45.75
C HIS A 321 9.24 -61.96 46.16
#